data_AF-B0CEB2-F1
#
_entry.id   AF-B0CEB2-F1
#
_cell.length_a   1.000
_cell.length_b   1.000
_cell.length_c   1.000
_cell.angle_alpha   90.00
_cell.angle_beta   90.00
_cell.angle_gamma   90.00
#
_symmetry.space_group_name_H-M   'P 1'
#
loop_
_entity.id
_entity.type
_entity.pdbx_description
1 polymer ?
#
loop_
_entity_poly.entity_id
_entity_poly.type
_entity_poly.pdbx_seq_one_letter_code
_entity_poly.pdbx_strand_id
1 'polypeptide(L)'
;MQVARLKQQVLFSLIGLSTLLGSPPFSAVSQEPRPTQLGKQLQQQVQDCVGNSPTAKTSTQRYQTCITQLILLDAKGNRRPDASQRLLALFEAMGIAIPKRQRQGQTTLALESLPRSNCFSLPVQIKGYTGQFLLDTGATHTVINTTLGEQLGLPLQDYPSNLTQGLAFGNERKTQVGIYPALTLSIKDASVQQIHPLGMAKQSILHDLSGILGLDFLSQFDMVIDPQQRQIQLLPPTSPTEGIPLTGKGGWLTVQVLINGQGPFTFALDTGATQTILSPQVAAQLALSPTAKPVQLQGLLGIEAAQPIQLDTVQIGPHQTTQLDALIIASPLIDRMQVDGLIGQNFLNQYQQHWRFGPQNALGMVEQGTLNLSPLKR
;
A
#
# COMPACT_ATOMS: atom_id res chain seq x y z
N MET A 1 16.91 10.20 -27.83
CA MET A 1 16.04 9.07 -27.42
C MET A 1 16.48 8.35 -26.14
N GLN A 2 17.69 7.78 -26.05
CA GLN A 2 18.09 6.95 -24.89
C GLN A 2 17.93 7.65 -23.52
N VAL A 3 18.38 8.90 -23.38
CA VAL A 3 18.26 9.67 -22.12
C VAL A 3 16.80 9.88 -21.67
N ALA A 4 15.86 10.04 -22.61
CA ALA A 4 14.44 10.19 -22.29
C ALA A 4 13.82 8.88 -21.80
N ARG A 5 14.15 7.74 -22.45
CA ARG A 5 13.73 6.41 -21.98
C ARG A 5 14.30 6.07 -20.61
N LEU A 6 15.57 6.40 -20.37
CA LEU A 6 16.23 6.22 -19.08
C LEU A 6 15.52 7.01 -17.97
N LYS A 7 15.22 8.29 -18.24
CA LYS A 7 14.43 9.16 -17.34
C LYS A 7 13.07 8.52 -17.02
N GLN A 8 12.32 8.07 -18.03
CA GLN A 8 11.04 7.39 -17.82
C GLN A 8 11.17 6.11 -16.98
N GLN A 9 12.14 5.24 -17.28
CA GLN A 9 12.37 4.00 -16.52
C GLN A 9 12.68 4.28 -15.04
N VAL A 10 13.57 5.24 -14.77
CA VAL A 10 13.87 5.67 -13.40
C VAL A 10 12.61 6.22 -12.72
N LEU A 11 11.84 7.07 -13.39
CA LEU A 11 10.61 7.61 -12.83
C LEU A 11 9.57 6.52 -12.55
N PHE A 12 9.36 5.55 -13.44
CA PHE A 12 8.46 4.42 -13.19
C PHE A 12 8.94 3.54 -12.02
N SER A 13 10.25 3.34 -11.86
CA SER A 13 10.78 2.69 -10.66
C SER A 13 10.44 3.48 -9.38
N LEU A 14 10.38 4.81 -9.46
CA LEU A 14 10.08 5.72 -8.35
C LEU A 14 8.58 5.96 -8.10
N ILE A 15 7.68 5.68 -9.06
CA ILE A 15 6.24 5.62 -8.78
C ILE A 15 5.97 4.50 -7.77
N GLY A 16 6.65 3.36 -7.91
CA GLY A 16 6.64 2.27 -6.91
C GLY A 16 7.17 2.66 -5.51
N LEU A 17 7.78 3.84 -5.34
CA LEU A 17 8.27 4.38 -4.07
C LEU A 17 7.32 5.44 -3.45
N SER A 18 6.26 5.82 -4.15
CA SER A 18 5.53 7.08 -3.91
C SER A 18 4.44 7.04 -2.82
N THR A 19 4.64 6.28 -1.73
CA THR A 19 3.72 6.17 -0.58
C THR A 19 4.01 7.18 0.55
N LEU A 20 3.28 8.33 0.55
CA LEU A 20 3.31 9.54 1.43
C LEU A 20 3.56 10.81 0.58
N LEU A 21 2.82 11.92 0.60
CA LEU A 21 1.92 12.53 1.58
C LEU A 21 0.73 13.23 0.86
N GLY A 22 -0.17 13.87 1.63
CA GLY A 22 -1.54 14.27 1.21
C GLY A 22 -1.76 15.62 0.50
N SER A 23 -3.05 15.98 0.38
CA SER A 23 -3.67 16.91 -0.58
C SER A 23 -4.79 17.74 0.12
N PRO A 24 -5.69 18.54 -0.52
CA PRO A 24 -5.77 19.14 -1.88
C PRO A 24 -6.18 20.66 -1.79
N PRO A 25 -6.85 21.37 -2.75
CA PRO A 25 -7.31 21.09 -4.15
C PRO A 25 -6.90 22.22 -5.16
N PHE A 26 -7.51 22.52 -6.34
CA PHE A 26 -8.69 22.05 -7.12
C PHE A 26 -8.51 22.37 -8.64
N SER A 27 -9.27 21.66 -9.50
CA SER A 27 -9.76 22.06 -10.85
C SER A 27 -8.83 22.00 -12.09
N ALA A 28 -9.45 21.72 -13.25
CA ALA A 28 -8.80 21.23 -14.47
C ALA A 28 -9.03 22.08 -15.73
N VAL A 29 -8.04 22.11 -16.64
CA VAL A 29 -8.18 22.51 -18.06
C VAL A 29 -7.22 21.67 -18.93
N SER A 30 -7.66 21.25 -20.12
CA SER A 30 -6.82 20.60 -21.13
C SER A 30 -5.93 21.59 -21.87
N GLN A 31 -4.72 21.80 -21.34
CA GLN A 31 -3.51 22.14 -22.11
C GLN A 31 -2.45 21.11 -21.71
N GLU A 32 -1.41 20.88 -22.53
CA GLU A 32 -0.21 20.24 -21.96
C GLU A 32 0.26 21.12 -20.78
N PRO A 33 0.30 20.58 -19.55
CA PRO A 33 0.50 21.40 -18.38
C PRO A 33 1.88 22.07 -18.47
N ARG A 34 1.89 23.40 -18.50
CA ARG A 34 3.12 24.17 -18.73
C ARG A 34 3.99 24.03 -17.50
N PRO A 35 5.20 23.45 -17.62
CA PRO A 35 6.04 23.10 -16.48
C PRO A 35 6.05 24.17 -15.40
N THR A 36 5.44 23.86 -14.26
CA THR A 36 5.42 24.74 -13.09
C THR A 36 6.84 25.23 -12.75
N GLN A 37 6.95 26.41 -12.14
CA GLN A 37 8.25 26.94 -11.72
C GLN A 37 9.00 25.94 -10.83
N LEU A 38 8.26 25.26 -9.93
CA LEU A 38 8.77 24.15 -9.13
C LEU A 38 9.27 23.01 -10.01
N GLY A 39 8.50 22.54 -10.99
CA GLY A 39 8.90 21.48 -11.91
C GLY A 39 10.20 21.79 -12.66
N LYS A 40 10.33 23.01 -13.20
CA LYS A 40 11.57 23.46 -13.87
C LYS A 40 12.77 23.52 -12.92
N GLN A 41 12.58 24.03 -11.71
CA GLN A 41 13.62 24.06 -10.68
C GLN A 41 14.07 22.65 -10.27
N LEU A 42 13.13 21.74 -10.04
CA LEU A 42 13.41 20.34 -9.70
C LEU A 42 14.13 19.61 -10.83
N GLN A 43 13.71 19.83 -12.08
CA GLN A 43 14.37 19.28 -13.25
C GLN A 43 15.85 19.71 -13.32
N GLN A 44 16.12 21.00 -13.12
CA GLN A 44 17.48 21.53 -13.09
C GLN A 44 18.29 20.94 -11.93
N GLN A 45 17.74 20.93 -10.71
CA GLN A 45 18.40 20.35 -9.53
C GLN A 45 18.76 18.87 -9.71
N VAL A 46 17.88 18.07 -10.34
CA VAL A 46 18.16 16.67 -10.67
C VAL A 46 19.28 16.56 -11.71
N GLN A 47 19.32 17.43 -12.72
CA GLN A 47 20.41 17.47 -13.70
C GLN A 47 21.76 17.82 -13.06
N ASP A 48 21.79 18.86 -12.21
CA ASP A 48 22.99 19.31 -11.50
C ASP A 48 23.51 18.24 -10.54
N CYS A 49 22.61 17.59 -9.79
CA CYS A 49 22.96 16.47 -8.90
C CYS A 49 23.57 15.29 -9.67
N VAL A 50 22.99 14.90 -10.81
CA VAL A 50 23.51 13.78 -11.62
C VAL A 50 24.86 14.12 -12.26
N GLY A 51 25.10 15.40 -12.59
CA GLY A 51 26.38 15.91 -13.09
C GLY A 51 27.47 15.94 -12.02
N ASN A 52 27.14 16.35 -10.79
CA ASN A 52 28.11 16.55 -9.70
C ASN A 52 28.35 15.31 -8.82
N SER A 53 27.57 14.23 -8.99
CA SER A 53 27.68 13.01 -8.17
C SER A 53 29.03 12.28 -8.39
N PRO A 54 29.90 12.15 -7.36
CA PRO A 54 31.21 11.53 -7.51
C PRO A 54 31.12 10.00 -7.66
N THR A 55 31.61 9.53 -8.81
CA THR A 55 32.06 8.17 -9.20
C THR A 55 31.10 6.95 -9.18
N ALA A 56 31.35 6.08 -10.16
CA ALA A 56 31.15 4.62 -10.16
C ALA A 56 29.73 3.99 -9.96
N LYS A 57 28.64 4.71 -10.25
CA LYS A 57 27.30 4.09 -10.40
C LYS A 57 26.69 4.31 -11.77
N THR A 58 25.82 3.39 -12.20
CA THR A 58 25.14 3.49 -13.51
C THR A 58 24.34 4.80 -13.61
N SER A 59 24.08 5.26 -14.83
CA SER A 59 23.29 6.48 -15.05
C SER A 59 21.91 6.38 -14.39
N THR A 60 21.26 5.21 -14.46
CA THR A 60 20.01 4.87 -13.76
C THR A 60 20.10 5.15 -12.25
N GLN A 61 21.10 4.57 -11.57
CA GLN A 61 21.28 4.66 -10.12
C GLN A 61 21.59 6.09 -9.64
N ARG A 62 22.33 6.88 -10.43
CA ARG A 62 22.56 8.31 -10.15
C ARG A 62 21.25 9.12 -10.21
N TYR A 63 20.47 8.93 -11.27
CA TYR A 63 19.14 9.57 -11.38
C TYR A 63 18.21 9.15 -10.23
N GLN A 64 18.14 7.86 -9.88
CA GLN A 64 17.32 7.36 -8.75
C GLN A 64 17.73 8.01 -7.41
N THR A 65 19.03 8.13 -7.15
CA THR A 65 19.59 8.73 -5.93
C THR A 65 19.26 10.22 -5.84
N CYS A 66 19.49 10.97 -6.93
CA CYS A 66 19.20 12.40 -6.99
C CYS A 66 17.71 12.71 -6.84
N ILE A 67 16.85 11.97 -7.55
CA ILE A 67 15.40 12.17 -7.44
C ILE A 67 14.92 11.81 -6.02
N THR A 68 15.43 10.73 -5.43
CA THR A 68 15.18 10.39 -4.02
C THR A 68 15.49 11.57 -3.08
N GLN A 69 16.69 12.12 -3.16
CA GLN A 69 17.15 13.17 -2.24
C GLN A 69 16.44 14.52 -2.46
N LEU A 70 16.03 14.84 -3.69
CA LEU A 70 15.44 16.13 -4.04
C LEU A 70 13.90 16.15 -3.95
N ILE A 71 13.26 15.01 -4.24
CA ILE A 71 11.80 14.88 -4.33
C ILE A 71 11.23 14.21 -3.08
N LEU A 72 11.82 13.10 -2.62
CA LEU A 72 11.24 12.32 -1.54
C LEU A 72 11.71 12.80 -0.15
N LEU A 73 12.97 13.21 -0.01
CA LEU A 73 13.58 13.48 1.31
C LEU A 73 13.87 14.96 1.58
N ASP A 74 13.75 15.37 2.84
CA ASP A 74 14.16 16.67 3.36
C ASP A 74 15.67 16.69 3.71
N ALA A 75 16.18 17.83 4.17
CA ALA A 75 17.59 17.98 4.53
C ALA A 75 18.03 17.15 5.76
N LYS A 76 17.08 16.59 6.53
CA LYS A 76 17.32 15.69 7.66
C LYS A 76 17.19 14.21 7.26
N GLY A 77 16.85 13.91 6.01
CA GLY A 77 16.56 12.56 5.52
C GLY A 77 15.15 12.06 5.85
N ASN A 78 14.27 12.89 6.43
CA ASN A 78 12.86 12.54 6.61
C ASN A 78 12.11 12.69 5.30
N ARG A 79 10.94 12.06 5.17
CA ARG A 79 10.14 12.23 3.95
C ARG A 79 9.43 13.59 3.92
N ARG A 80 9.45 14.22 2.75
CA ARG A 80 8.79 15.50 2.49
C ARG A 80 7.25 15.40 2.47
N PRO A 81 6.52 16.30 3.14
CA PRO A 81 5.06 16.41 3.01
C PRO A 81 4.61 16.80 1.59
N ASP A 82 5.46 17.49 0.83
CA ASP A 82 5.20 17.90 -0.56
C ASP A 82 5.80 16.93 -1.61
N ALA A 83 6.22 15.72 -1.21
CA ALA A 83 6.86 14.75 -2.12
C ALA A 83 6.01 14.40 -3.35
N SER A 84 4.70 14.20 -3.15
CA SER A 84 3.75 13.85 -4.22
C SER A 84 3.64 14.98 -5.25
N GLN A 85 3.51 16.22 -4.79
CA GLN A 85 3.43 17.42 -5.63
C GLN A 85 4.74 17.67 -6.37
N ARG A 86 5.89 17.50 -5.70
CA ARG A 86 7.23 17.60 -6.32
C ARG A 86 7.44 16.55 -7.41
N LEU A 87 7.00 15.32 -7.18
CA LEU A 87 7.11 14.22 -8.14
C LEU A 87 6.28 14.55 -9.40
N LEU A 88 5.01 14.94 -9.23
CA LEU A 88 4.14 15.34 -10.33
C LEU A 88 4.69 16.55 -11.11
N ALA A 89 5.15 17.59 -10.42
CA ALA A 89 5.75 18.77 -11.04
C ALA A 89 7.04 18.44 -11.83
N LEU A 90 7.86 17.52 -11.32
CA LEU A 90 9.04 17.03 -12.04
C LEU A 90 8.64 16.24 -13.30
N PHE A 91 7.59 15.41 -13.22
CA PHE A 91 7.13 14.59 -14.35
C PHE A 91 6.55 15.47 -15.47
N GLU A 92 5.72 16.43 -15.09
CA GLU A 92 5.22 17.52 -15.96
C GLU A 92 6.39 18.22 -16.66
N ALA A 93 7.39 18.70 -15.91
CA ALA A 93 8.55 19.39 -16.47
C ALA A 93 9.38 18.53 -17.43
N MET A 94 9.45 17.23 -17.18
CA MET A 94 10.17 16.28 -18.03
C MET A 94 9.33 15.79 -19.24
N GLY A 95 8.07 16.21 -19.37
CA GLY A 95 7.16 15.73 -20.43
C GLY A 95 6.75 14.26 -20.27
N ILE A 96 6.70 13.76 -19.03
CA ILE A 96 6.51 12.34 -18.73
C ILE A 96 5.07 12.10 -18.29
N ALA A 97 4.28 11.55 -19.22
CA ALA A 97 2.95 11.06 -18.93
C ALA A 97 3.01 9.79 -18.06
N ILE A 98 2.19 9.75 -17.01
CA ILE A 98 1.96 8.56 -16.19
C ILE A 98 0.91 7.68 -16.89
N PRO A 99 1.20 6.41 -17.22
CA PRO A 99 0.20 5.47 -17.70
C PRO A 99 -0.87 5.29 -16.63
N LYS A 100 -2.12 5.61 -16.97
CA LYS A 100 -3.26 5.28 -16.10
C LYS A 100 -3.48 3.77 -16.15
N ARG A 101 -3.74 3.17 -14.98
CA ARG A 101 -4.19 1.78 -14.91
C ARG A 101 -5.50 1.62 -15.69
N GLN A 102 -5.64 0.49 -16.36
CA GLN A 102 -6.83 0.19 -17.15
C GLN A 102 -7.46 -1.08 -16.60
N ARG A 103 -8.67 -0.95 -16.03
CA ARG A 103 -9.46 -2.06 -15.52
C ARG A 103 -10.50 -2.51 -16.54
N GLN A 104 -10.69 -3.82 -16.64
CA GLN A 104 -11.70 -4.43 -17.50
C GLN A 104 -12.46 -5.51 -16.71
N GLY A 105 -13.73 -5.69 -17.08
CA GLY A 105 -14.61 -6.71 -16.53
C GLY A 105 -15.00 -6.52 -15.06
N GLN A 106 -15.59 -7.59 -14.52
CA GLN A 106 -16.07 -7.76 -13.15
C GLN A 106 -16.10 -9.27 -12.87
N THR A 107 -16.03 -9.70 -11.61
CA THR A 107 -16.14 -11.13 -11.31
C THR A 107 -16.62 -11.41 -9.89
N THR A 108 -16.97 -12.67 -9.65
CA THR A 108 -17.24 -13.24 -8.32
C THR A 108 -16.45 -14.54 -8.17
N LEU A 109 -15.72 -14.69 -7.08
CA LEU A 109 -14.93 -15.90 -6.79
C LEU A 109 -14.91 -16.26 -5.31
N ALA A 110 -14.65 -17.54 -5.05
CA ALA A 110 -14.37 -18.02 -3.71
C ALA A 110 -12.99 -17.52 -3.24
N LEU A 111 -12.90 -17.25 -1.95
CA LEU A 111 -11.69 -16.98 -1.20
C LEU A 111 -11.20 -18.26 -0.51
N GLU A 112 -9.89 -18.45 -0.44
CA GLU A 112 -9.27 -19.50 0.35
C GLU A 112 -8.84 -18.94 1.71
N SER A 113 -9.11 -19.68 2.80
CA SER A 113 -8.64 -19.31 4.13
C SER A 113 -7.19 -19.77 4.33
N LEU A 114 -6.33 -18.90 4.84
CA LEU A 114 -4.94 -19.25 5.10
C LEU A 114 -4.79 -20.16 6.35
N PRO A 115 -3.93 -21.19 6.33
CA PRO A 115 -3.79 -22.11 7.45
C PRO A 115 -3.36 -21.40 8.74
N ARG A 116 -4.11 -21.60 9.83
CA ARG A 116 -3.90 -20.95 11.15
C ARG A 116 -3.98 -19.42 11.10
N SER A 117 -4.74 -18.88 10.16
CA SER A 117 -4.97 -17.46 9.95
C SER A 117 -6.47 -17.21 9.69
N ASN A 118 -6.90 -15.97 9.91
CA ASN A 118 -8.22 -15.45 9.55
C ASN A 118 -8.17 -14.57 8.28
N CYS A 119 -7.01 -14.45 7.64
CA CYS A 119 -6.86 -13.77 6.35
C CYS A 119 -7.18 -14.71 5.18
N PHE A 120 -7.47 -14.09 4.03
CA PHE A 120 -7.87 -14.78 2.80
C PHE A 120 -6.83 -14.64 1.69
N SER A 121 -6.75 -15.66 0.84
CA SER A 121 -6.05 -15.63 -0.44
C SER A 121 -6.99 -15.88 -1.62
N LEU A 122 -6.54 -15.52 -2.82
CA LEU A 122 -7.26 -15.72 -4.07
C LEU A 122 -6.33 -15.98 -5.26
N PRO A 123 -6.80 -16.66 -6.32
CA PRO A 123 -6.03 -16.90 -7.53
C PRO A 123 -5.87 -15.64 -8.40
N VAL A 124 -4.64 -15.26 -8.68
CA VAL A 124 -4.27 -14.21 -9.65
C VAL A 124 -3.51 -14.84 -10.81
N GLN A 125 -3.94 -14.53 -12.03
CA GLN A 125 -3.29 -14.94 -13.26
C GLN A 125 -2.33 -13.86 -13.78
N ILE A 126 -1.11 -14.28 -14.12
CA ILE A 126 -0.02 -13.44 -14.61
C ILE A 126 0.69 -14.17 -15.76
N LYS A 127 0.68 -13.60 -16.96
CA LYS A 127 1.29 -14.19 -18.17
C LYS A 127 0.91 -15.68 -18.40
N GLY A 128 -0.32 -16.06 -18.06
CA GLY A 128 -0.84 -17.44 -18.19
C GLY A 128 -0.62 -18.36 -16.98
N TYR A 129 0.30 -18.02 -16.07
CA TYR A 129 0.44 -18.72 -14.78
C TYR A 129 -0.63 -18.24 -13.80
N THR A 130 -1.20 -19.14 -13.00
CA THR A 130 -2.11 -18.78 -11.89
C THR A 130 -1.45 -19.11 -10.56
N GLY A 131 -1.40 -18.14 -9.65
CA GLY A 131 -0.82 -18.27 -8.31
C GLY A 131 -1.76 -17.74 -7.23
N GLN A 132 -1.58 -18.18 -5.99
CA GLN A 132 -2.36 -17.71 -4.84
C GLN A 132 -1.72 -16.44 -4.24
N PHE A 133 -2.51 -15.38 -4.09
CA PHE A 133 -2.07 -14.11 -3.52
C PHE A 133 -2.88 -13.78 -2.26
N LEU A 134 -2.23 -13.20 -1.24
CA LEU A 134 -2.91 -12.63 -0.07
C LEU A 134 -3.81 -11.46 -0.53
N LEU A 135 -5.04 -11.38 -0.03
CA LEU A 135 -5.93 -10.25 -0.23
C LEU A 135 -5.63 -9.15 0.78
N ASP A 136 -5.03 -8.04 0.35
CA ASP A 136 -4.38 -7.09 1.28
C ASP A 136 -4.66 -5.62 0.94
N THR A 137 -5.53 -4.98 1.72
CA THR A 137 -5.78 -3.53 1.68
C THR A 137 -4.72 -2.70 2.43
N GLY A 138 -3.89 -3.32 3.28
CA GLY A 138 -2.73 -2.67 3.92
C GLY A 138 -1.55 -2.55 2.96
N ALA A 139 -1.46 -3.43 1.95
CA ALA A 139 -0.49 -3.35 0.88
C ALA A 139 -0.89 -2.27 -0.16
N THR A 140 -0.14 -1.19 -0.21
CA THR A 140 -0.30 -0.14 -1.24
C THR A 140 0.02 -0.61 -2.67
N HIS A 141 0.86 -1.64 -2.79
CA HIS A 141 1.35 -2.20 -4.04
C HIS A 141 1.22 -3.72 -4.02
N THR A 142 0.95 -4.32 -5.18
CA THR A 142 1.03 -5.76 -5.36
C THR A 142 2.49 -6.21 -5.20
N VAL A 143 2.72 -7.32 -4.50
CA VAL A 143 4.02 -7.96 -4.35
C VAL A 143 3.99 -9.31 -5.08
N ILE A 144 5.05 -9.64 -5.82
CA ILE A 144 5.27 -10.95 -6.42
C ILE A 144 6.53 -11.54 -5.80
N ASN A 145 6.49 -12.83 -5.43
CA ASN A 145 7.70 -13.50 -4.92
C ASN A 145 8.76 -13.68 -6.03
N THR A 146 10.05 -13.59 -5.68
CA THR A 146 11.12 -13.63 -6.70
C THR A 146 11.15 -14.93 -7.49
N THR A 147 10.82 -16.06 -6.88
CA THR A 147 10.73 -17.37 -7.55
C THR A 147 9.71 -17.38 -8.68
N LEU A 148 8.54 -16.76 -8.50
CA LEU A 148 7.55 -16.60 -9.56
C LEU A 148 8.02 -15.62 -10.64
N GLY A 149 8.66 -14.51 -10.25
CA GLY A 149 9.24 -13.57 -11.20
C GLY A 149 10.28 -14.22 -12.11
N GLU A 150 11.17 -15.04 -11.54
CA GLU A 150 12.15 -15.86 -12.27
C GLU A 150 11.47 -16.88 -13.19
N GLN A 151 10.48 -17.64 -12.69
CA GLN A 151 9.70 -18.60 -13.49
C GLN A 151 8.99 -17.94 -14.68
N LEU A 152 8.54 -16.70 -14.53
CA LEU A 152 7.90 -15.91 -15.58
C LEU A 152 8.89 -15.14 -16.49
N GLY A 153 10.20 -15.24 -16.25
CA GLY A 153 11.23 -14.52 -16.99
C GLY A 153 11.10 -13.00 -16.86
N LEU A 154 10.67 -12.50 -15.70
CA LEU A 154 10.48 -11.08 -15.44
C LEU A 154 11.79 -10.44 -14.95
N PRO A 155 12.29 -9.38 -15.61
CA PRO A 155 13.46 -8.66 -15.12
C PRO A 155 13.10 -7.90 -13.84
N LEU A 156 13.84 -8.18 -12.76
CA LEU A 156 13.75 -7.43 -11.51
C LEU A 156 14.72 -6.24 -11.56
N GLN A 157 14.22 -5.02 -11.32
CA GLN A 157 15.05 -3.83 -11.17
C GLN A 157 15.27 -3.54 -9.69
N ASP A 158 16.48 -3.14 -9.29
CA ASP A 158 16.78 -2.80 -7.90
C ASP A 158 15.89 -1.67 -7.37
N TYR A 159 15.30 -1.88 -6.19
CA TYR A 159 14.60 -0.86 -5.44
C TYR A 159 15.59 -0.20 -4.46
N PRO A 160 15.62 1.14 -4.32
CA PRO A 160 16.56 1.82 -3.42
C PRO A 160 16.45 1.34 -1.96
N SER A 161 17.54 0.78 -1.44
CA SER A 161 17.57 0.14 -0.11
C SER A 161 17.32 1.10 1.06
N ASN A 162 17.53 2.40 0.87
CA ASN A 162 17.19 3.42 1.86
C ASN A 162 15.67 3.72 1.96
N LEU A 163 14.85 3.07 1.12
CA LEU A 163 13.41 3.31 1.03
C LEU A 163 12.58 2.03 1.23
N THR A 164 13.24 0.89 1.48
CA THR A 164 12.61 -0.38 1.85
C THR A 164 12.17 -0.42 3.32
N GLN A 165 12.80 0.35 4.19
CA GLN A 165 12.44 0.45 5.61
C GLN A 165 11.04 1.06 5.78
N GLY A 166 10.15 0.35 6.45
CA GLY A 166 8.75 0.75 6.63
C GLY A 166 7.86 0.55 5.39
N LEU A 167 8.19 -0.38 4.48
CA LEU A 167 7.22 -0.85 3.49
C LEU A 167 6.22 -1.87 4.06
N ALA A 168 6.64 -2.61 5.08
CA ALA A 168 5.82 -3.55 5.84
C ALA A 168 6.49 -3.82 7.21
N PHE A 169 5.83 -4.58 8.09
CA PHE A 169 6.39 -5.00 9.37
C PHE A 169 7.59 -5.94 9.19
N GLY A 170 8.56 -5.82 10.09
CA GLY A 170 9.76 -6.64 10.18
C GLY A 170 11.04 -5.80 10.14
N ASN A 171 12.09 -6.28 10.81
CA ASN A 171 13.34 -5.55 11.02
C ASN A 171 14.56 -6.17 10.29
N GLU A 172 14.35 -7.09 9.35
CA GLU A 172 15.45 -7.79 8.66
C GLU A 172 16.16 -6.91 7.63
N ARG A 173 17.44 -6.63 7.91
CA ARG A 173 18.31 -5.77 7.07
C ARG A 173 18.74 -6.41 5.73
N LYS A 174 18.23 -7.58 5.36
CA LYS A 174 18.73 -8.38 4.20
C LYS A 174 17.72 -8.59 3.08
N THR A 175 16.47 -8.20 3.24
CA THR A 175 15.46 -8.40 2.19
C THR A 175 15.73 -7.47 1.00
N GLN A 176 16.23 -8.03 -0.10
CA GLN A 176 16.30 -7.31 -1.37
C GLN A 176 14.87 -7.11 -1.88
N VAL A 177 14.48 -5.85 -2.01
CA VAL A 177 13.28 -5.45 -2.74
C VAL A 177 13.70 -5.04 -4.14
N GLY A 178 12.90 -5.40 -5.13
CA GLY A 178 13.00 -4.86 -6.47
C GLY A 178 11.63 -4.44 -7.00
N ILE A 179 11.59 -4.00 -8.25
CA ILE A 179 10.36 -3.68 -8.96
C ILE A 179 10.33 -4.36 -10.33
N TYR A 180 9.19 -4.95 -10.66
CA TYR A 180 8.93 -5.61 -11.94
C TYR A 180 8.40 -4.60 -12.98
N PRO A 181 8.56 -4.89 -14.29
CA PRO A 181 7.93 -4.08 -15.34
C PRO A 181 6.40 -4.09 -15.24
N ALA A 182 5.75 -3.19 -15.97
CA ALA A 182 4.28 -3.13 -16.05
C ALA A 182 3.69 -4.47 -16.48
N LEU A 183 2.81 -5.05 -15.66
CA LEU A 183 2.07 -6.28 -15.93
C LEU A 183 0.58 -6.00 -16.10
N THR A 184 -0.10 -6.99 -16.70
CA THR A 184 -1.53 -7.19 -16.54
C THR A 184 -1.73 -8.33 -15.54
N LEU A 185 -2.57 -8.09 -14.53
CA LEU A 185 -3.05 -9.10 -13.60
C LEU A 185 -4.52 -9.37 -13.89
N SER A 186 -4.93 -10.65 -13.80
CA SER A 186 -6.33 -11.05 -14.01
C SER A 186 -6.81 -11.96 -12.88
N ILE A 187 -8.08 -11.85 -12.53
CA ILE A 187 -8.80 -12.72 -11.59
C ILE A 187 -10.09 -13.11 -12.31
N LYS A 188 -10.13 -14.32 -12.87
CA LYS A 188 -11.17 -14.72 -13.83
C LYS A 188 -11.39 -13.63 -14.90
N ASP A 189 -12.59 -13.07 -14.98
CA ASP A 189 -13.05 -12.09 -15.96
C ASP A 189 -12.70 -10.63 -15.60
N ALA A 190 -12.17 -10.39 -14.40
CA ALA A 190 -11.70 -9.08 -13.95
C ALA A 190 -10.19 -8.93 -14.21
N SER A 191 -9.74 -7.80 -14.74
CA SER A 191 -8.30 -7.56 -14.96
C SER A 191 -7.89 -6.10 -14.79
N VAL A 192 -6.61 -5.87 -14.50
CA VAL A 192 -5.99 -4.55 -14.41
C VAL A 192 -4.64 -4.55 -15.12
N GLN A 193 -4.46 -3.62 -16.04
CA GLN A 193 -3.20 -3.35 -16.73
C GLN A 193 -2.42 -2.21 -16.06
N GLN A 194 -1.10 -2.15 -16.32
CA GLN A 194 -0.16 -1.17 -15.76
C GLN A 194 0.02 -1.30 -14.23
N ILE A 195 -0.05 -2.53 -13.71
CA ILE A 195 0.43 -2.83 -12.35
C ILE A 195 1.95 -2.94 -12.38
N HIS A 196 2.64 -2.36 -11.40
CA HIS A 196 4.10 -2.43 -11.24
C HIS A 196 4.43 -3.15 -9.92
N PRO A 197 4.44 -4.49 -9.90
CA PRO A 197 4.60 -5.21 -8.65
C PRO A 197 5.99 -5.03 -8.06
N LEU A 198 6.08 -5.01 -6.73
CA LEU A 198 7.35 -5.17 -6.03
C LEU A 198 7.78 -6.64 -6.07
N GLY A 199 9.06 -6.89 -6.26
CA GLY A 199 9.66 -8.22 -6.10
C GLY A 199 10.29 -8.36 -4.73
N MET A 200 9.94 -9.43 -4.00
CA MET A 200 10.51 -9.76 -2.69
C MET A 200 10.80 -11.26 -2.57
N ALA A 201 11.78 -11.63 -1.74
CA ALA A 201 12.16 -13.02 -1.54
C ALA A 201 10.96 -13.87 -1.04
N LYS A 202 10.85 -15.14 -1.48
CA LYS A 202 9.69 -15.98 -1.10
C LYS A 202 9.55 -16.15 0.41
N GLN A 203 10.65 -16.20 1.15
CA GLN A 203 10.69 -16.34 2.61
C GLN A 203 10.05 -15.16 3.36
N SER A 204 9.96 -13.99 2.72
CA SER A 204 9.22 -12.84 3.23
C SER A 204 7.71 -13.04 3.18
N ILE A 205 7.20 -13.81 2.21
CA ILE A 205 5.78 -13.93 1.92
C ILE A 205 5.23 -15.18 2.62
N LEU A 206 4.25 -14.97 3.50
CA LEU A 206 3.66 -16.03 4.33
C LEU A 206 3.03 -17.17 3.49
N HIS A 207 3.00 -18.37 4.08
CA HIS A 207 2.23 -19.53 3.59
C HIS A 207 2.49 -19.96 2.13
N ASP A 208 3.75 -19.85 1.68
CA ASP A 208 4.18 -20.24 0.31
C ASP A 208 3.48 -19.50 -0.85
N LEU A 209 2.77 -18.40 -0.55
CA LEU A 209 1.98 -17.65 -1.52
C LEU A 209 2.84 -17.09 -2.67
N SER A 210 2.22 -16.99 -3.85
CA SER A 210 2.79 -16.38 -5.04
C SER A 210 3.04 -14.88 -4.88
N GLY A 211 2.31 -14.23 -3.98
CA GLY A 211 2.44 -12.80 -3.71
C GLY A 211 1.37 -12.23 -2.77
N ILE A 212 1.26 -10.91 -2.81
CA ILE A 212 0.27 -10.10 -2.09
C ILE A 212 -0.42 -9.21 -3.12
N LEU A 213 -1.75 -9.19 -3.15
CA LEU A 213 -2.54 -8.36 -4.06
C LEU A 213 -2.95 -7.07 -3.35
N GLY A 214 -2.38 -5.95 -3.78
CA GLY A 214 -2.50 -4.66 -3.09
C GLY A 214 -3.54 -3.71 -3.69
N LEU A 215 -3.66 -2.53 -3.07
CA LEU A 215 -4.57 -1.45 -3.47
C LEU A 215 -4.33 -0.94 -4.90
N ASP A 216 -3.13 -1.08 -5.46
CA ASP A 216 -2.86 -0.75 -6.87
C ASP A 216 -3.77 -1.52 -7.85
N PHE A 217 -4.09 -2.77 -7.53
CA PHE A 217 -5.11 -3.59 -8.19
C PHE A 217 -6.49 -3.43 -7.55
N LEU A 218 -6.62 -3.65 -6.24
CA LEU A 218 -7.91 -3.80 -5.57
C LEU A 218 -8.80 -2.57 -5.73
N SER A 219 -8.21 -1.37 -5.61
CA SER A 219 -8.97 -0.11 -5.71
C SER A 219 -9.41 0.27 -7.13
N GLN A 220 -9.17 -0.57 -8.13
CA GLN A 220 -9.78 -0.40 -9.45
C GLN A 220 -11.26 -0.83 -9.49
N PHE A 221 -11.74 -1.58 -8.49
CA PHE A 221 -13.07 -2.17 -8.42
C PHE A 221 -13.79 -1.73 -7.14
N ASP A 222 -15.12 -1.68 -7.16
CA ASP A 222 -15.86 -1.81 -5.90
C ASP A 222 -15.72 -3.26 -5.43
N MET A 223 -15.38 -3.45 -4.16
CA MET A 223 -15.04 -4.77 -3.62
C MET A 223 -16.04 -5.16 -2.53
N VAL A 224 -16.73 -6.29 -2.72
CA VAL A 224 -17.60 -6.89 -1.70
C VAL A 224 -16.95 -8.16 -1.19
N ILE A 225 -16.52 -8.18 0.08
CA ILE A 225 -16.00 -9.37 0.76
C ILE A 225 -17.11 -9.91 1.67
N ASP A 226 -17.43 -11.18 1.51
CA ASP A 226 -18.30 -11.94 2.42
C ASP A 226 -17.47 -13.04 3.11
N PRO A 227 -17.04 -12.81 4.37
CA PRO A 227 -16.27 -13.79 5.13
C PRO A 227 -17.06 -15.07 5.48
N GLN A 228 -18.39 -14.98 5.62
CA GLN A 228 -19.25 -16.11 5.96
C GLN A 228 -19.37 -17.08 4.78
N GLN A 229 -19.54 -16.56 3.57
CA GLN A 229 -19.56 -17.32 2.33
C GLN A 229 -18.16 -17.62 1.78
N ARG A 230 -17.11 -16.97 2.32
CA ARG A 230 -15.74 -16.91 1.77
C ARG A 230 -15.77 -16.55 0.29
N GLN A 231 -16.37 -15.40 -0.02
CA GLN A 231 -16.53 -14.90 -1.38
C GLN A 231 -16.02 -13.46 -1.49
N ILE A 232 -15.46 -13.13 -2.64
CA ILE A 232 -15.20 -11.76 -3.06
C ILE A 232 -15.90 -11.48 -4.39
N GLN A 233 -16.49 -10.29 -4.50
CA GLN A 233 -16.99 -9.71 -5.74
C GLN A 233 -16.12 -8.50 -6.09
N LEU A 234 -15.68 -8.43 -7.34
CA LEU A 234 -14.96 -7.30 -7.92
C LEU A 234 -15.85 -6.67 -8.98
N LEU A 235 -16.42 -5.52 -8.65
CA LEU A 235 -17.47 -4.85 -9.42
C LEU A 235 -16.94 -3.58 -10.10
N PRO A 236 -17.59 -3.07 -11.17
CA PRO A 236 -17.31 -1.75 -11.70
C PRO A 236 -17.52 -0.71 -10.59
N PRO A 237 -16.60 0.25 -10.39
CA PRO A 237 -16.67 1.16 -9.27
C PRO A 237 -17.85 2.12 -9.43
N THR A 238 -18.50 2.39 -8.30
CA THR A 238 -19.52 3.42 -8.17
C THR A 238 -18.95 4.63 -7.44
N SER A 239 -19.58 5.80 -7.59
CA SER A 239 -19.22 6.94 -6.76
C SER A 239 -19.43 6.57 -5.28
N PRO A 240 -18.48 6.88 -4.37
CA PRO A 240 -18.66 6.62 -2.94
C PRO A 240 -20.00 7.17 -2.42
N THR A 241 -20.78 6.32 -1.77
CA THR A 241 -22.13 6.62 -1.25
C THR A 241 -22.10 6.86 0.26
N GLU A 242 -23.26 6.98 0.91
CA GLU A 242 -23.30 6.98 2.37
C GLU A 242 -22.69 5.69 2.96
N GLY A 243 -21.83 5.84 3.97
CA GLY A 243 -21.01 4.78 4.57
C GLY A 243 -19.95 5.36 5.52
N ILE A 244 -19.09 4.52 6.09
CA ILE A 244 -17.95 4.98 6.90
C ILE A 244 -16.94 5.67 5.96
N PRO A 245 -16.56 6.93 6.20
CA PRO A 245 -15.59 7.62 5.34
C PRO A 245 -14.19 7.04 5.52
N LEU A 246 -13.53 6.76 4.40
CA LEU A 246 -12.12 6.37 4.33
C LEU A 246 -11.30 7.54 3.79
N THR A 247 -10.19 7.83 4.46
CA THR A 247 -9.21 8.85 4.05
C THR A 247 -7.98 8.16 3.49
N GLY A 248 -7.54 8.55 2.30
CA GLY A 248 -6.27 8.10 1.74
C GLY A 248 -5.10 8.83 2.38
N LYS A 249 -4.21 8.09 3.04
CA LYS A 249 -2.99 8.63 3.66
C LYS A 249 -1.80 7.88 3.09
N GLY A 250 -1.01 8.54 2.23
CA GLY A 250 0.20 7.96 1.65
C GLY A 250 0.00 6.68 0.84
N GLY A 251 -1.20 6.43 0.31
CA GLY A 251 -1.56 5.22 -0.43
C GLY A 251 -2.29 4.17 0.41
N TRP A 252 -2.22 4.25 1.74
CA TRP A 252 -3.05 3.46 2.66
C TRP A 252 -4.43 4.11 2.83
N LEU A 253 -5.43 3.30 3.20
CA LEU A 253 -6.75 3.79 3.57
C LEU A 253 -6.91 3.76 5.09
N THR A 254 -7.26 4.92 5.65
CA THR A 254 -7.42 5.11 7.09
C THR A 254 -8.85 5.47 7.47
N VAL A 255 -9.23 5.10 8.69
CA VAL A 255 -10.54 5.36 9.28
C VAL A 255 -10.38 5.89 10.71
N GLN A 256 -11.37 6.67 11.17
CA GLN A 256 -11.44 7.07 12.57
C GLN A 256 -12.05 5.96 13.43
N VAL A 257 -11.40 5.66 14.55
CA VAL A 257 -11.75 4.58 15.48
C VAL A 257 -11.87 5.13 16.90
N LEU A 258 -12.88 4.66 17.65
CA LEU A 258 -12.89 4.82 19.11
C LEU A 258 -12.45 3.51 19.76
N ILE A 259 -11.53 3.60 20.72
CA ILE A 259 -11.03 2.47 21.52
C ILE A 259 -11.39 2.74 22.98
N ASN A 260 -12.09 1.81 23.63
CA ASN A 260 -12.58 1.95 25.00
C ASN A 260 -13.35 3.28 25.22
N GLY A 261 -14.12 3.70 24.22
CA GLY A 261 -14.88 4.97 24.21
C GLY A 261 -14.06 6.24 23.98
N GLN A 262 -12.74 6.14 23.79
CA GLN A 262 -11.82 7.27 23.59
C GLN A 262 -11.34 7.37 22.14
N GLY A 263 -10.98 8.59 21.71
CA GLY A 263 -10.50 8.89 20.37
C GLY A 263 -11.08 10.22 19.85
N PRO A 264 -11.25 10.41 18.53
CA PRO A 264 -11.02 9.43 17.47
C PRO A 264 -9.53 9.26 17.15
N PHE A 265 -9.08 8.01 17.13
CA PHE A 265 -7.75 7.61 16.64
C PHE A 265 -7.80 7.28 15.14
N THR A 266 -6.70 7.44 14.43
CA THR A 266 -6.58 7.22 12.99
C THR A 266 -5.94 5.86 12.72
N PHE A 267 -6.70 4.85 12.29
CA PHE A 267 -6.15 3.52 11.99
C PHE A 267 -6.14 3.25 10.49
N ALA A 268 -5.12 2.58 9.95
CA ALA A 268 -5.20 2.03 8.60
C ALA A 268 -5.96 0.68 8.59
N LEU A 269 -6.57 0.35 7.46
CA LEU A 269 -7.41 -0.83 7.29
C LEU A 269 -6.69 -1.92 6.51
N ASP A 270 -6.52 -3.10 7.12
CA ASP A 270 -5.61 -4.13 6.62
C ASP A 270 -6.28 -5.53 6.61
N THR A 271 -6.71 -5.98 5.43
CA THR A 271 -7.23 -7.34 5.22
C THR A 271 -6.16 -8.44 5.21
N GLY A 272 -4.88 -8.07 5.15
CA GLY A 272 -3.73 -8.97 5.26
C GLY A 272 -3.28 -9.21 6.72
N ALA A 273 -3.61 -8.30 7.64
CA ALA A 273 -3.33 -8.41 9.06
C ALA A 273 -4.36 -9.31 9.78
N THR A 274 -3.86 -10.28 10.57
CA THR A 274 -4.73 -11.19 11.32
C THR A 274 -5.36 -10.53 12.56
N GLN A 275 -4.58 -9.71 13.25
CA GLN A 275 -4.93 -9.02 14.49
C GLN A 275 -4.92 -7.51 14.31
N THR A 276 -5.74 -6.82 15.10
CA THR A 276 -5.68 -5.37 15.27
C THR A 276 -4.40 -4.97 16.03
N ILE A 277 -3.73 -3.92 15.57
CA ILE A 277 -2.43 -3.45 16.09
C ILE A 277 -2.56 -2.00 16.58
N LEU A 278 -1.96 -1.67 17.72
CA LEU A 278 -1.90 -0.34 18.31
C LEU A 278 -0.44 0.15 18.38
N SER A 279 -0.26 1.47 18.25
CA SER A 279 1.00 2.13 18.61
C SER A 279 1.21 2.11 20.14
N PRO A 280 2.47 2.09 20.63
CA PRO A 280 2.77 2.24 22.05
C PRO A 280 2.21 3.53 22.67
N GLN A 281 2.14 4.60 21.88
CA GLN A 281 1.64 5.91 22.29
C GLN A 281 0.15 5.85 22.65
N VAL A 282 -0.67 5.21 21.80
CA VAL A 282 -2.11 5.04 22.04
C VAL A 282 -2.34 4.09 23.20
N ALA A 283 -1.59 3.00 23.28
CA ALA A 283 -1.70 2.05 24.39
C ALA A 283 -1.36 2.70 25.75
N ALA A 284 -0.34 3.57 25.80
CA ALA A 284 0.00 4.35 26.98
C ALA A 284 -1.06 5.40 27.32
N GLN A 285 -1.60 6.12 26.34
CA GLN A 285 -2.68 7.09 26.53
C GLN A 285 -3.95 6.45 27.13
N LEU A 286 -4.26 5.22 26.69
CA LEU A 286 -5.42 4.45 27.15
C LEU A 286 -5.13 3.60 28.40
N ALA A 287 -3.92 3.68 28.97
CA ALA A 287 -3.45 2.87 30.11
C ALA A 287 -3.64 1.34 29.95
N LEU A 288 -3.51 0.84 28.72
CA LEU A 288 -3.71 -0.58 28.41
C LEU A 288 -2.60 -1.44 29.01
N SER A 289 -3.00 -2.54 29.64
CA SER A 289 -2.09 -3.49 30.29
C SER A 289 -1.94 -4.78 29.46
N PRO A 290 -0.73 -5.33 29.28
CA PRO A 290 -0.54 -6.59 28.56
C PRO A 290 -1.29 -7.75 29.21
N THR A 291 -1.96 -8.56 28.39
CA THR A 291 -2.71 -9.77 28.83
C THR A 291 -1.83 -11.02 28.87
N ALA A 292 -0.68 -11.01 28.19
CA ALA A 292 0.26 -12.11 28.15
C ALA A 292 1.72 -11.61 28.00
N LYS A 293 2.67 -12.55 27.99
CA LYS A 293 4.07 -12.27 27.66
C LYS A 293 4.20 -11.81 26.19
N PRO A 294 5.22 -11.02 25.83
CA PRO A 294 5.46 -10.62 24.45
C PRO A 294 5.60 -11.84 23.52
N VAL A 295 5.03 -11.70 22.33
CA VAL A 295 5.05 -12.69 21.24
C VAL A 295 5.87 -12.17 20.07
N GLN A 296 6.26 -13.07 19.17
CA GLN A 296 6.92 -12.71 17.92
C GLN A 296 5.88 -12.71 16.79
N LEU A 297 5.69 -11.57 16.14
CA LEU A 297 4.86 -11.43 14.94
C LEU A 297 5.75 -11.59 13.70
N GLN A 298 5.35 -12.46 12.77
CA GLN A 298 5.99 -12.56 11.46
C GLN A 298 5.35 -11.56 10.49
N GLY A 299 6.11 -10.54 10.08
CA GLY A 299 5.79 -9.63 8.99
C GLY A 299 6.53 -9.97 7.70
N LEU A 300 6.25 -9.21 6.64
CA LEU A 300 6.85 -9.35 5.31
C LEU A 300 8.37 -9.07 5.30
N LEU A 301 8.84 -8.15 6.14
CA LEU A 301 10.25 -7.79 6.26
C LEU A 301 10.92 -8.45 7.49
N GLY A 302 10.39 -9.59 7.94
CA GLY A 302 10.90 -10.34 9.09
C GLY A 302 10.06 -10.20 10.36
N ILE A 303 10.68 -10.43 11.50
CA ILE A 303 9.98 -10.59 12.79
C ILE A 303 9.97 -9.28 13.60
N GLU A 304 8.84 -8.96 14.24
CA GLU A 304 8.73 -7.91 15.25
C GLU A 304 8.17 -8.45 16.58
N ALA A 305 8.69 -7.92 17.69
CA ALA A 305 8.15 -8.24 19.02
C ALA A 305 6.87 -7.44 19.29
N ALA A 306 5.83 -8.13 19.73
CA ALA A 306 4.50 -7.56 19.98
C ALA A 306 4.03 -7.88 21.41
N GLN A 307 3.34 -6.95 22.06
CA GLN A 307 2.71 -7.18 23.37
C GLN A 307 1.21 -7.48 23.20
N PRO A 308 0.72 -8.68 23.58
CA PRO A 308 -0.71 -8.96 23.57
C PRO A 308 -1.47 -8.09 24.58
N ILE A 309 -2.60 -7.53 24.13
CA ILE A 309 -3.56 -6.76 24.91
C ILE A 309 -4.98 -7.17 24.52
N GLN A 310 -5.96 -6.72 25.30
CA GLN A 310 -7.38 -6.83 24.95
C GLN A 310 -8.04 -5.46 25.07
N LEU A 311 -8.98 -5.19 24.16
CA LEU A 311 -9.70 -3.92 24.04
C LEU A 311 -11.15 -4.15 24.43
N ASP A 312 -11.67 -3.38 25.39
CA ASP A 312 -13.04 -3.52 25.88
C ASP A 312 -14.04 -3.22 24.79
N THR A 313 -13.80 -2.13 24.04
CA THR A 313 -14.57 -1.76 22.84
C THR A 313 -13.66 -1.25 21.73
N VAL A 314 -13.99 -1.63 20.49
CA VAL A 314 -13.46 -1.03 19.26
C VAL A 314 -14.65 -0.64 18.41
N GLN A 315 -14.78 0.65 18.09
CA GLN A 315 -15.90 1.19 17.33
C GLN A 315 -15.43 1.92 16.07
N ILE A 316 -16.05 1.59 14.94
CA ILE A 316 -15.84 2.22 13.63
C ILE A 316 -17.20 2.64 13.08
N GLY A 317 -17.46 3.96 13.04
CA GLY A 317 -18.78 4.49 12.72
C GLY A 317 -19.86 3.94 13.67
N PRO A 318 -20.97 3.37 13.16
CA PRO A 318 -22.02 2.78 13.98
C PRO A 318 -21.73 1.33 14.44
N HIS A 319 -20.59 0.74 14.04
CA HIS A 319 -20.27 -0.66 14.33
C HIS A 319 -19.30 -0.76 15.50
N GLN A 320 -19.64 -1.59 16.49
CA GLN A 320 -18.83 -1.82 17.68
C GLN A 320 -18.60 -3.32 17.89
N THR A 321 -17.35 -3.68 18.17
CA THR A 321 -16.94 -4.98 18.69
C THR A 321 -16.47 -4.82 20.13
N THR A 322 -16.72 -5.83 20.97
CA THR A 322 -16.30 -5.87 22.39
C THR A 322 -15.25 -6.96 22.62
N GLN A 323 -14.36 -6.76 23.60
CA GLN A 323 -13.36 -7.76 24.01
C GLN A 323 -12.50 -8.24 22.82
N LEU A 324 -11.99 -7.28 22.04
CA LEU A 324 -11.16 -7.56 20.86
C LEU A 324 -9.70 -7.73 21.29
N ASP A 325 -9.12 -8.90 21.00
CA ASP A 325 -7.68 -9.10 21.18
C ASP A 325 -6.89 -8.18 20.21
N ALA A 326 -5.78 -7.64 20.69
CA ALA A 326 -4.93 -6.75 19.90
C ALA A 326 -3.45 -6.89 20.28
N LEU A 327 -2.57 -6.24 19.51
CA LEU A 327 -1.13 -6.23 19.72
C LEU A 327 -0.61 -4.79 19.82
N ILE A 328 0.21 -4.48 20.82
CA ILE A 328 1.02 -3.25 20.81
C ILE A 328 2.33 -3.55 20.06
N ILE A 329 2.65 -2.76 19.04
CA ILE A 329 3.87 -2.93 18.24
C ILE A 329 4.56 -1.58 18.00
N ALA A 330 5.82 -1.48 18.38
CA ALA A 330 6.67 -0.32 18.12
C ALA A 330 7.33 -0.45 16.73
N SER A 331 6.56 -0.21 15.65
CA SER A 331 7.05 -0.36 14.27
C SER A 331 7.27 0.98 13.56
N PRO A 332 8.43 1.18 12.88
CA PRO A 332 8.64 2.31 11.99
C PRO A 332 7.62 2.40 10.85
N LEU A 333 6.90 1.31 10.51
CA LEU A 333 5.79 1.35 9.56
C LEU A 333 4.64 2.23 10.07
N ILE A 334 4.27 2.12 11.35
CA ILE A 334 3.18 2.87 11.97
C ILE A 334 3.51 4.37 12.00
N ASP A 335 4.73 4.72 12.43
CA ASP A 335 5.25 6.09 12.40
C ASP A 335 5.29 6.64 10.96
N ARG A 336 5.71 5.82 9.99
CA ARG A 336 5.78 6.19 8.57
C ARG A 336 4.40 6.43 7.99
N MET A 337 3.42 5.56 8.24
CA MET A 337 2.01 5.78 7.86
C MET A 337 1.40 6.98 8.60
N GLN A 338 1.99 7.38 9.73
CA GLN A 338 1.48 8.37 10.67
C GLN A 338 0.06 8.02 11.15
N VAL A 339 -0.12 6.76 11.54
CA VAL A 339 -1.38 6.24 12.07
C VAL A 339 -1.20 5.78 13.52
N ASP A 340 -2.30 5.65 14.22
CA ASP A 340 -2.39 5.20 15.60
C ASP A 340 -2.38 3.66 15.72
N GLY A 341 -2.66 2.96 14.61
CA GLY A 341 -2.72 1.50 14.55
C GLY A 341 -3.22 0.95 13.21
N LEU A 342 -3.50 -0.36 13.19
CA LEU A 342 -4.13 -1.08 12.10
C LEU A 342 -5.34 -1.87 12.58
N ILE A 343 -6.44 -1.82 11.82
CA ILE A 343 -7.59 -2.71 12.02
C ILE A 343 -7.40 -3.94 11.14
N GLY A 344 -7.30 -5.10 11.78
CA GLY A 344 -7.10 -6.39 11.12
C GLY A 344 -8.40 -7.21 10.96
N GLN A 345 -8.23 -8.42 10.42
CA GLN A 345 -9.31 -9.35 10.15
C GLN A 345 -10.07 -9.83 11.39
N ASN A 346 -9.51 -9.71 12.59
CA ASN A 346 -10.23 -10.03 13.83
C ASN A 346 -11.46 -9.12 14.10
N PHE A 347 -11.44 -7.89 13.58
CA PHE A 347 -12.59 -6.99 13.51
C PHE A 347 -13.34 -7.16 12.17
N LEU A 348 -12.62 -7.09 11.04
CA LEU A 348 -13.25 -7.02 9.71
C LEU A 348 -14.07 -8.28 9.36
N ASN A 349 -13.69 -9.47 9.82
CA ASN A 349 -14.44 -10.70 9.57
C ASN A 349 -15.76 -10.84 10.34
N GLN A 350 -16.13 -9.87 11.17
CA GLN A 350 -17.45 -9.84 11.83
C GLN A 350 -18.54 -9.26 10.91
N TYR A 351 -18.15 -8.75 9.74
CA TYR A 351 -19.01 -8.03 8.80
C TYR A 351 -18.79 -8.54 7.36
N GLN A 352 -19.85 -8.51 6.55
CA GLN A 352 -19.69 -8.41 5.11
C GLN A 352 -19.25 -6.96 4.82
N GLN A 353 -18.22 -6.81 3.98
CA GLN A 353 -17.51 -5.55 3.77
C GLN A 353 -17.74 -5.08 2.33
N HIS A 354 -18.24 -3.86 2.14
CA HIS A 354 -18.35 -3.25 0.82
C HIS A 354 -17.46 -2.01 0.77
N TRP A 355 -16.35 -2.13 0.05
CA TRP A 355 -15.36 -1.09 -0.17
C TRP A 355 -15.66 -0.38 -1.50
N ARG A 356 -15.85 0.94 -1.45
CA ARG A 356 -15.88 1.79 -2.65
C ARG A 356 -14.76 2.79 -2.59
N PHE A 357 -14.06 2.94 -3.69
CA PHE A 357 -12.89 3.80 -3.78
C PHE A 357 -13.21 5.03 -4.61
N GLY A 358 -12.85 6.21 -4.10
CA GLY A 358 -12.93 7.46 -4.86
C GLY A 358 -11.98 7.44 -6.06
N PRO A 359 -12.14 8.41 -6.98
CA PRO A 359 -11.28 8.51 -8.15
C PRO A 359 -9.81 8.60 -7.73
N GLN A 360 -8.95 7.79 -8.35
CA GLN A 360 -7.52 7.83 -8.08
C GLN A 360 -6.91 9.15 -8.55
N ASN A 361 -5.96 9.68 -7.77
CA ASN A 361 -5.19 10.85 -8.13
C ASN A 361 -4.21 10.56 -9.29
N ALA A 362 -3.43 11.55 -9.72
CA ALA A 362 -2.51 11.43 -10.86
C ALA A 362 -1.41 10.36 -10.67
N LEU A 363 -1.11 9.94 -9.44
CA LEU A 363 -0.17 8.86 -9.11
C LEU A 363 -0.85 7.49 -9.01
N GLY A 364 -2.15 7.40 -9.24
CA GLY A 364 -2.91 6.16 -9.08
C GLY A 364 -3.18 5.77 -7.63
N MET A 365 -3.20 6.74 -6.70
CA MET A 365 -3.55 6.49 -5.29
C MET A 365 -5.01 6.88 -5.01
N VAL A 366 -5.68 6.13 -4.15
CA VAL A 366 -7.00 6.51 -3.60
C VAL A 366 -6.79 7.54 -2.50
N GLU A 367 -7.46 8.69 -2.61
CA GLU A 367 -7.42 9.75 -1.58
C GLU A 367 -8.66 9.74 -0.66
N GLN A 368 -9.74 9.10 -1.10
CA GLN A 368 -11.06 9.11 -0.45
C GLN A 368 -11.77 7.79 -0.77
N GLY A 369 -12.62 7.30 0.13
CA GLY A 369 -13.45 6.13 -0.14
C GLY A 369 -14.55 5.98 0.91
N THR A 370 -15.33 4.92 0.79
CA THR A 370 -16.39 4.57 1.76
C THR A 370 -16.39 3.08 2.02
N LEU A 371 -16.55 2.71 3.29
CA LEU A 371 -16.72 1.32 3.73
C LEU A 371 -18.12 1.17 4.34
N ASN A 372 -18.92 0.27 3.78
CA ASN A 372 -20.15 -0.19 4.44
C ASN A 372 -19.87 -1.57 5.06
N LEU A 373 -20.24 -1.72 6.33
CA LEU A 373 -20.14 -2.98 7.06
C LEU A 373 -21.55 -3.49 7.36
N SER A 374 -21.84 -4.73 6.96
CA SER A 374 -23.10 -5.39 7.26
C SER A 374 -22.84 -6.52 8.25
N PRO A 375 -23.37 -6.49 9.49
CA PRO A 375 -23.11 -7.54 10.48
C PRO A 375 -23.48 -8.93 9.95
N LEU A 376 -22.55 -9.88 10.08
CA LEU A 376 -22.82 -11.27 9.70
C LEU A 376 -23.82 -11.90 10.68
N LYS A 377 -24.70 -12.76 10.18
CA LYS A 377 -25.60 -13.54 11.03
C LYS A 377 -24.78 -14.60 11.76
N ARG A 378 -24.75 -14.52 13.10
CA ARG A 378 -24.17 -15.53 13.99
C ARG A 378 -24.97 -16.83 13.95
#